data_AF-A0A453Q2Q9-F1
#
_entry.id   AF-A0A453Q2Q9-F1
#
_cell.length_a   1.000
_cell.length_b   1.000
_cell.length_c   1.000
_cell.angle_alpha   90.00
_cell.angle_beta   90.00
_cell.angle_gamma   90.00
#
_symmetry.space_group_name_H-M   'P 1'
#
loop_
_entity.id
_entity.type
_entity.pdbx_description
1 polymer ?
#
loop_
_entity_poly.entity_id
_entity_poly.type
_entity_poly.pdbx_seq_one_letter_code
_entity_poly.pdbx_strand_id
1 'polypeptide(L)'
;GITRVVVGLRHPLKHLRGKAIQSLRSEGIQVDVVGEDLQSKLFKEALTSCLIVNAPLLYRAAFRVPFSVLKYAMTADGKIAASSGHASWVSGRASRGRVFELRGRSDAVIVGGNTVRRDDPRLTARHVKGHVPVRIVMSQTCNLPEEANLWNVHEAYTIVATQRGARRDFQKKLAMKGVEVVEFDMLNPRDVMSYCYDRGYLSVLWECGGTLSAAAISARVIHKVN
;
A
#
# COMPACT_ATOMS: atom_id res chain seq x y z
N GLY A 1 31.50 20.19 17.66
CA GLY A 1 30.58 19.18 17.09
C GLY A 1 29.16 19.72 17.07
N ILE A 2 28.18 18.88 16.72
CA ILE A 2 26.74 19.22 16.84
C ILE A 2 26.42 19.46 18.32
N THR A 3 25.79 20.59 18.65
CA THR A 3 25.44 20.96 20.03
C THR A 3 23.95 20.85 20.33
N ARG A 4 23.12 20.83 19.29
CA ARG A 4 21.66 20.75 19.41
C ARG A 4 21.03 19.89 18.32
N VAL A 5 20.04 19.10 18.69
CA VAL A 5 19.21 18.27 17.79
C VAL A 5 17.74 18.55 18.08
N VAL A 6 16.94 18.76 17.04
CA VAL A 6 15.48 18.87 17.15
C VAL A 6 14.85 17.64 16.52
N VAL A 7 14.09 16.88 17.31
CA VAL A 7 13.44 15.64 16.89
C VAL A 7 11.97 15.91 16.62
N GLY A 8 11.54 15.73 15.37
CA GLY A 8 10.14 15.95 14.98
C GLY A 8 9.15 14.94 15.57
N LEU A 9 9.55 13.67 15.68
CA LEU A 9 8.70 12.61 16.22
C LEU A 9 9.55 11.54 16.90
N ARG A 10 9.12 11.06 18.07
CA ARG A 10 9.75 9.90 18.70
C ARG A 10 9.51 8.64 17.89
N HIS A 11 10.45 7.70 17.98
CA HIS A 11 10.27 6.38 17.39
C HIS A 11 8.96 5.72 17.90
N PRO A 12 8.09 5.19 17.03
CA PRO A 12 6.78 4.73 17.46
C PRO A 12 6.81 3.42 18.25
N LEU A 13 7.77 2.53 17.95
CA LEU A 13 7.93 1.26 18.69
C LEU A 13 8.39 1.51 20.13
N LYS A 14 7.62 0.99 21.10
CA LYS A 14 7.84 1.19 22.55
C LYS A 14 9.27 0.83 23.00
N HIS A 15 9.84 -0.25 22.47
CA HIS A 15 11.19 -0.71 22.85
C HIS A 15 12.35 0.10 22.24
N LEU A 16 12.06 1.02 21.31
CA LEU A 16 13.02 1.97 20.72
C LEU A 16 12.73 3.41 21.10
N ARG A 17 11.52 3.70 21.57
CA ARG A 17 11.05 5.05 21.88
C ARG A 17 11.95 5.71 22.91
N GLY A 18 12.63 6.78 22.51
CA GLY A 18 13.48 7.59 23.39
C GLY A 18 14.94 7.14 23.52
N LYS A 19 15.32 5.94 23.04
CA LYS A 19 16.70 5.44 23.18
C LYS A 19 17.73 6.37 22.54
N ALA A 20 17.51 6.77 21.29
CA ALA A 20 18.41 7.71 20.59
C ALA A 20 18.45 9.09 21.25
N ILE A 21 17.30 9.58 21.74
CA ILE A 21 17.22 10.87 22.45
C ILE A 21 18.04 10.81 23.74
N GLN A 22 17.90 9.74 24.52
CA GLN A 22 18.65 9.56 25.76
C GLN A 22 20.16 9.44 25.49
N SER A 23 20.56 8.68 24.47
CA SER A 23 21.96 8.53 24.07
C SER A 23 22.60 9.86 23.62
N LEU A 24 21.87 10.71 22.91
CA LEU A 24 22.38 12.03 22.53
C LEU A 24 22.49 12.96 23.75
N ARG A 25 21.48 12.93 24.64
CA ARG A 25 21.50 13.74 25.87
C ARG A 25 22.64 13.33 26.82
N SER A 26 23.00 12.05 26.90
CA SER A 26 24.13 11.60 27.74
C SER A 26 25.48 12.09 27.26
N GLU A 27 25.61 12.42 25.98
CA GLU A 27 26.80 13.05 25.38
C GLU A 27 26.80 14.58 25.52
N GLY A 28 25.88 15.15 26.30
CA GLY A 28 25.78 16.59 26.52
C GLY A 28 25.12 17.38 25.38
N ILE A 29 24.52 16.71 24.39
CA ILE A 29 23.80 17.36 23.30
C ILE A 29 22.42 17.81 23.78
N GLN A 30 22.05 19.07 23.54
CA GLN A 30 20.68 19.52 23.77
C GLN A 30 19.75 18.86 22.75
N VAL A 31 18.77 18.09 23.21
CA VAL A 31 17.79 17.45 22.34
C VAL A 31 16.39 17.91 22.71
N ASP A 32 15.71 18.58 21.77
CA ASP A 32 14.32 19.03 21.94
C ASP A 32 13.38 18.20 21.05
N VAL A 33 12.27 17.74 21.61
CA VAL A 33 11.23 16.99 20.88
C VAL A 33 10.05 17.91 20.57
N VAL A 34 9.69 17.98 19.29
CA VAL A 34 8.54 18.78 18.82
C VAL A 34 7.25 18.25 19.43
N GLY A 35 6.43 19.16 19.99
CA GLY A 35 5.18 18.82 20.67
C GLY A 35 5.34 18.40 22.14
N GLU A 36 6.57 18.20 22.62
CA GLU A 36 6.89 17.97 24.03
C GLU A 36 7.65 19.17 24.59
N ASP A 37 8.91 19.33 24.18
CA ASP A 37 9.83 20.37 24.63
C ASP A 37 9.62 21.69 23.85
N LEU A 38 9.17 21.60 22.59
CA LEU A 38 8.90 22.75 21.72
C LEU A 38 7.40 22.84 21.37
N GLN A 39 6.73 23.85 21.92
CA GLN A 39 5.29 24.07 21.74
C GLN A 39 5.04 25.46 21.16
N SER A 40 4.69 25.52 19.88
CA SER A 40 4.24 26.73 19.19
C SER A 40 3.33 26.36 18.01
N LYS A 41 2.67 27.36 17.40
CA LYS A 41 1.87 27.12 16.17
C LYS A 41 2.72 26.51 15.05
N LEU A 42 3.93 27.05 14.83
CA LEU A 42 4.87 26.54 13.84
C LEU A 42 5.24 25.06 14.12
N PHE A 43 5.50 24.71 15.38
CA PHE A 43 5.84 23.35 15.77
C PHE A 43 4.68 22.37 15.64
N LYS A 44 3.42 22.82 15.75
CA LYS A 44 2.24 21.99 15.47
C LYS A 44 2.14 21.62 13.98
N GLU A 45 2.44 22.55 13.08
CA GLU A 45 2.46 22.30 11.63
C GLU A 45 3.60 21.35 11.24
N ALA A 46 4.77 21.53 11.84
CA ALA A 46 5.90 20.61 11.69
C ALA A 46 5.53 19.19 12.18
N LEU A 47 4.93 19.06 13.37
CA LEU A 47 4.48 17.77 13.90
C LEU A 47 3.45 17.12 12.99
N THR A 48 2.48 17.89 12.49
CA THR A 48 1.49 17.40 11.52
C THR A 48 2.15 16.82 10.28
N SER A 49 3.17 17.51 9.74
CA SER A 49 3.94 17.05 8.58
C SER A 49 4.71 15.75 8.88
N CYS A 50 5.32 15.65 10.07
CA CYS A 50 5.98 14.42 10.52
C CYS A 50 5.00 13.25 10.62
N LEU A 51 3.80 13.48 11.17
CA LEU A 51 2.76 12.46 11.29
C LEU A 51 2.27 11.99 9.91
N ILE A 52 2.04 12.90 8.97
CA ILE A 52 1.57 12.57 7.62
C ILE A 52 2.61 11.75 6.86
N VAL A 53 3.88 12.17 6.86
CA VAL A 53 4.92 11.47 6.08
C VAL A 53 5.26 10.10 6.67
N ASN A 54 5.11 9.93 7.99
CA ASN A 54 5.35 8.67 8.69
C ASN A 54 4.08 7.84 8.93
N ALA A 55 2.94 8.23 8.37
CA ALA A 55 1.66 7.54 8.60
C ALA A 55 1.74 6.00 8.40
N PRO A 56 2.42 5.46 7.37
CA PRO A 56 2.61 4.01 7.22
C PRO A 56 3.28 3.33 8.41
N LEU A 57 4.40 3.88 8.88
CA LEU A 57 5.13 3.36 10.03
C LEU A 57 4.31 3.48 11.33
N LEU A 58 3.63 4.61 11.50
CA LEU A 58 2.80 4.86 12.68
C LEU A 58 1.61 3.90 12.75
N TYR A 59 0.90 3.71 11.64
CA TYR A 59 -0.23 2.78 11.58
C TYR A 59 0.22 1.35 11.84
N ARG A 60 1.31 0.91 11.22
CA ARG A 60 1.85 -0.43 11.46
C ARG A 60 2.20 -0.63 12.94
N ALA A 61 2.86 0.34 13.55
CA ALA A 61 3.27 0.25 14.95
C ALA A 61 2.09 0.27 15.92
N ALA A 62 1.04 1.06 15.65
CA ALA A 62 -0.10 1.22 16.53
C ALA A 62 -1.17 0.13 16.36
N PHE A 63 -1.47 -0.26 15.12
CA PHE A 63 -2.62 -1.08 14.77
C PHE A 63 -2.26 -2.46 14.22
N ARG A 64 -0.96 -2.75 14.03
CA ARG A 64 -0.47 -4.01 13.47
C ARG A 64 -1.09 -4.35 12.09
N VAL A 65 -1.28 -3.33 11.26
CA VAL A 65 -1.76 -3.45 9.88
C VAL A 65 -1.02 -2.44 9.00
N PRO A 66 -0.69 -2.76 7.74
CA PRO A 66 -0.16 -1.78 6.80
C PRO A 66 -1.16 -0.64 6.57
N PHE A 67 -0.64 0.56 6.34
CA PHE A 67 -1.45 1.70 5.95
C PHE A 67 -1.95 1.56 4.52
N SER A 68 -3.26 1.61 4.36
CA SER A 68 -3.91 1.33 3.09
C SER A 68 -4.49 2.58 2.49
N VAL A 69 -4.14 2.83 1.25
CA VAL A 69 -4.69 3.90 0.43
C VAL A 69 -5.57 3.28 -0.64
N LEU A 70 -6.84 3.67 -0.70
CA LEU A 70 -7.71 3.33 -1.81
C LEU A 70 -7.65 4.46 -2.84
N LYS A 71 -7.25 4.12 -4.07
CA LYS A 71 -7.42 5.02 -5.21
C LYS A 71 -8.82 4.79 -5.76
N TYR A 72 -9.67 5.82 -5.70
CA TYR A 72 -11.03 5.74 -6.17
C TYR A 72 -11.23 6.71 -7.35
N ALA A 73 -11.42 6.17 -8.55
CA ALA A 73 -11.83 6.98 -9.70
C ALA A 73 -13.31 6.73 -9.99
N MET A 74 -14.09 7.80 -9.98
CA MET A 74 -15.50 7.80 -10.35
C MET A 74 -15.78 8.92 -11.36
N THR A 75 -16.81 8.73 -12.18
CA THR A 75 -17.48 9.81 -12.90
C THR A 75 -18.20 10.73 -11.91
N ALA A 76 -18.56 11.95 -12.32
CA ALA A 76 -19.16 12.97 -11.44
C ALA A 76 -20.49 12.52 -10.79
N ASP A 77 -21.20 11.56 -11.40
CA ASP A 77 -22.42 10.92 -10.90
C ASP A 77 -22.14 9.69 -10.00
N GLY A 78 -20.90 9.48 -9.57
CA GLY A 78 -20.52 8.46 -8.58
C GLY A 78 -20.26 7.07 -9.14
N LYS A 79 -20.24 6.88 -10.47
CA LYS A 79 -20.03 5.56 -11.08
C LYS A 79 -18.55 5.24 -11.24
N ILE A 80 -18.17 4.02 -10.88
CA ILE A 80 -16.78 3.52 -10.94
C ILE A 80 -16.43 2.98 -12.35
N ALA A 81 -17.44 2.68 -13.17
CA ALA A 81 -17.32 2.29 -14.57
C ALA A 81 -18.58 2.73 -15.34
N ALA A 82 -18.46 2.98 -16.65
CA ALA A 82 -19.63 3.11 -17.52
C ALA A 82 -20.47 1.82 -17.49
N SER A 83 -21.75 1.88 -17.86
CA SER A 83 -22.62 0.69 -17.97
C SER A 83 -22.09 -0.37 -18.94
N SER A 84 -21.19 0.00 -19.85
CA SER A 84 -20.42 -0.89 -20.74
C SER A 84 -19.20 -1.54 -20.06
N GLY A 85 -18.89 -1.17 -18.82
CA GLY A 85 -17.77 -1.67 -18.05
C GLY A 85 -16.39 -1.19 -18.53
N HIS A 86 -16.34 -0.12 -19.32
CA HIS A 86 -15.13 0.64 -19.58
C HIS A 86 -14.86 1.60 -18.41
N ALA A 87 -13.74 1.41 -17.71
CA ALA A 87 -13.18 2.35 -16.74
C ALA A 87 -11.95 3.09 -17.27
N SER A 88 -11.61 2.87 -18.54
CA SER A 88 -10.47 3.50 -19.19
C SER A 88 -10.71 5.01 -19.28
N TRP A 89 -9.82 5.79 -18.67
CA TRP A 89 -9.65 7.23 -18.90
C TRP A 89 -10.68 8.19 -18.29
N VAL A 90 -11.27 7.86 -17.13
CA VAL A 90 -12.07 8.85 -16.37
C VAL A 90 -11.19 10.03 -15.90
N SER A 91 -9.87 9.83 -15.74
CA SER A 91 -8.95 10.82 -15.15
C SER A 91 -7.86 11.31 -16.11
N GLY A 92 -7.63 12.64 -16.14
CA GLY A 92 -6.63 13.31 -16.98
C GLY A 92 -5.15 13.00 -16.66
N ARG A 93 -4.22 13.59 -17.43
CA ARG A 93 -2.76 13.33 -17.34
C ARG A 93 -2.16 13.57 -15.96
N ALA A 94 -2.60 14.61 -15.25
CA ALA A 94 -2.15 14.93 -13.89
C ALA A 94 -2.51 13.82 -12.88
N SER A 95 -3.70 13.23 -13.00
CA SER A 95 -4.12 12.11 -12.14
C SER A 95 -3.26 10.87 -12.36
N ARG A 96 -2.81 10.62 -13.61
CA ARG A 96 -1.89 9.51 -13.91
C ARG A 96 -0.53 9.69 -13.23
N GLY A 97 0.02 10.91 -13.22
CA GLY A 97 1.26 11.22 -12.50
C GLY A 97 1.14 10.89 -11.01
N ARG A 98 0.02 11.28 -10.38
CA ARG A 98 -0.25 11.01 -8.97
C ARG A 98 -0.38 9.52 -8.65
N VAL A 99 -0.99 8.72 -9.53
CA VAL A 99 -1.05 7.26 -9.35
C VAL A 99 0.35 6.65 -9.38
N PHE A 100 1.22 7.09 -10.30
CA PHE A 100 2.60 6.59 -10.33
C PHE A 100 3.38 6.95 -9.07
N GLU A 101 3.20 8.16 -8.53
CA GLU A 101 3.80 8.54 -7.25
C GLU A 101 3.28 7.65 -6.11
N LEU A 102 1.97 7.41 -6.04
CA LEU A 102 1.38 6.54 -5.01
C LEU A 102 1.93 5.11 -5.10
N ARG A 103 2.05 4.56 -6.31
CA ARG A 103 2.68 3.24 -6.53
C ARG A 103 4.13 3.22 -6.05
N GLY A 104 4.91 4.27 -6.38
CA GLY A 104 6.32 4.38 -5.96
C GLY A 104 6.52 4.52 -4.45
N ARG A 105 5.48 4.93 -3.70
CA ARG A 105 5.47 5.08 -2.23
C ARG A 105 4.78 3.92 -1.51
N SER A 106 4.37 2.89 -2.25
CA SER A 106 3.66 1.72 -1.72
C SER A 106 4.57 0.50 -1.78
N ASP A 107 4.51 -0.34 -0.74
CA ASP A 107 5.21 -1.63 -0.75
C ASP A 107 4.48 -2.62 -1.67
N ALA A 108 3.15 -2.52 -1.73
CA ALA A 108 2.33 -3.35 -2.61
C ALA A 108 1.17 -2.58 -3.26
N VAL A 109 0.74 -3.06 -4.43
CA VAL A 109 -0.47 -2.63 -5.14
C VAL A 109 -1.42 -3.82 -5.29
N ILE A 110 -2.65 -3.70 -4.79
CA ILE A 110 -3.69 -4.72 -4.86
C ILE A 110 -4.71 -4.38 -5.95
N VAL A 111 -5.00 -5.37 -6.79
CA VAL A 111 -6.11 -5.35 -7.76
C VAL A 111 -6.96 -6.61 -7.65
N GLY A 112 -8.18 -6.57 -8.18
CA GLY A 112 -9.03 -7.76 -8.30
C GLY A 112 -8.84 -8.46 -9.65
N GLY A 113 -9.18 -9.75 -9.72
CA GLY A 113 -9.09 -10.51 -10.98
C GLY A 113 -9.89 -9.92 -12.14
N ASN A 114 -11.02 -9.23 -11.87
CA ASN A 114 -11.76 -8.49 -12.91
C ASN A 114 -10.93 -7.39 -13.56
N THR A 115 -10.15 -6.65 -12.78
CA THR A 115 -9.24 -5.60 -13.28
C THR A 115 -8.17 -6.22 -14.19
N VAL A 116 -7.62 -7.38 -13.82
CA VAL A 116 -6.64 -8.09 -14.67
C VAL A 116 -7.27 -8.50 -16.00
N ARG A 117 -8.49 -9.06 -15.97
CA ARG A 117 -9.20 -9.50 -17.18
C ARG A 117 -9.59 -8.37 -18.13
N ARG A 118 -9.94 -7.20 -17.59
CA ARG A 118 -10.49 -6.09 -18.38
C ARG A 118 -9.43 -5.09 -18.82
N ASP A 119 -8.46 -4.82 -17.96
CA ASP A 119 -7.52 -3.71 -18.14
C ASP A 119 -6.08 -4.18 -18.40
N ASP A 120 -5.77 -5.46 -18.17
CA ASP A 120 -4.43 -6.07 -18.27
C ASP A 120 -3.29 -5.14 -17.78
N PRO A 121 -3.36 -4.64 -16.53
CA PRO A 121 -2.50 -3.56 -16.10
C PRO A 121 -1.07 -4.06 -15.84
N ARG A 122 -0.09 -3.18 -16.01
CA ARG A 122 1.31 -3.47 -15.59
C ARG A 122 1.54 -3.27 -14.10
N LEU A 123 0.79 -2.33 -13.50
CA LEU A 123 0.90 -1.88 -12.10
C LEU A 123 2.31 -1.42 -11.66
N THR A 124 3.11 -0.96 -12.62
CA THR A 124 4.43 -0.38 -12.36
C THR A 124 4.32 1.13 -12.09
N ALA A 125 5.29 1.67 -11.35
CA ALA A 125 5.52 3.12 -11.26
C ALA A 125 6.34 3.56 -12.49
N ARG A 126 5.77 4.31 -13.44
CA ARG A 126 6.55 4.93 -14.52
C ARG A 126 7.17 6.23 -14.01
N HIS A 127 8.44 6.45 -14.35
CA HIS A 127 9.22 7.68 -14.08
C HIS A 127 9.91 7.81 -12.73
N VAL A 128 10.16 6.72 -12.00
CA VAL A 128 11.05 6.77 -10.82
C VAL A 128 12.12 5.70 -10.97
N LYS A 129 13.40 6.08 -11.12
CA LYS A 129 14.51 5.19 -10.74
C LYS A 129 14.35 4.96 -9.24
N GLY A 130 13.80 3.81 -8.83
CA GLY A 130 13.43 3.62 -7.43
C GLY A 130 12.64 2.36 -7.15
N HIS A 131 11.89 2.40 -6.04
CA HIS A 131 11.12 1.28 -5.52
C HIS A 131 10.03 0.80 -6.50
N VAL A 132 9.94 -0.51 -6.68
CA VAL A 132 8.90 -1.17 -7.47
C VAL A 132 7.98 -1.92 -6.52
N PRO A 133 6.68 -1.57 -6.45
CA PRO A 133 5.77 -2.25 -5.54
C PRO A 133 5.54 -3.70 -5.95
N VAL A 134 5.31 -4.55 -4.96
CA VAL A 134 4.78 -5.90 -5.19
C VAL A 134 3.37 -5.81 -5.76
N ARG A 135 3.08 -6.60 -6.79
CA ARG A 135 1.76 -6.63 -7.43
C ARG A 135 0.96 -7.78 -6.85
N ILE A 136 -0.20 -7.49 -6.25
CA ILE A 136 -1.05 -8.52 -5.63
C ILE A 136 -2.38 -8.58 -6.39
N VAL A 137 -2.70 -9.75 -6.93
CA VAL A 137 -3.98 -10.03 -7.57
C VAL A 137 -4.85 -10.86 -6.63
N MET A 138 -5.99 -10.32 -6.22
CA MET A 138 -7.01 -11.06 -5.48
C MET A 138 -8.01 -11.70 -6.46
N SER A 139 -8.06 -13.04 -6.48
CA SER A 139 -9.00 -13.79 -7.32
C SER A 139 -9.46 -15.06 -6.63
N GLN A 140 -10.71 -15.07 -6.12
CA GLN A 140 -11.26 -16.21 -5.39
C GLN A 140 -11.17 -17.52 -6.19
N THR A 141 -11.58 -17.52 -7.46
CA THR A 141 -11.63 -18.72 -8.30
C THR A 141 -10.35 -18.95 -9.10
N CYS A 142 -9.34 -18.09 -8.98
CA CYS A 142 -8.16 -18.08 -9.85
C CYS A 142 -8.51 -18.07 -11.36
N ASN A 143 -9.73 -17.62 -11.71
CA ASN A 143 -10.12 -17.40 -13.09
C ASN A 143 -9.40 -16.15 -13.59
N LEU A 144 -8.23 -16.32 -14.20
CA LEU A 144 -7.38 -15.24 -14.67
C LEU A 144 -6.85 -15.60 -16.06
N PRO A 145 -6.51 -14.59 -16.89
CA PRO A 145 -5.96 -14.84 -18.23
C PRO A 145 -4.66 -15.66 -18.15
N GLU A 146 -4.47 -16.58 -19.11
CA GLU A 146 -3.22 -17.36 -19.22
C GLU A 146 -2.00 -16.45 -19.51
N GLU A 147 -2.25 -15.38 -20.26
CA GLU A 147 -1.29 -14.32 -20.56
C GLU A 147 -1.80 -12.98 -20.04
N ALA A 148 -0.96 -12.27 -19.29
CA ALA A 148 -1.22 -10.94 -18.77
C ALA A 148 0.12 -10.26 -18.47
N ASN A 149 0.17 -8.93 -18.54
CA ASN A 149 1.35 -8.13 -18.21
C ASN A 149 1.87 -8.41 -16.79
N LEU A 150 0.99 -8.80 -15.87
CA LEU A 150 1.34 -9.13 -14.48
C LEU A 150 2.15 -10.42 -14.33
N TRP A 151 2.15 -11.30 -15.32
CA TRP A 151 2.91 -12.55 -15.31
C TRP A 151 4.36 -12.36 -15.76
N ASN A 152 4.71 -11.19 -16.30
CA ASN A 152 6.10 -10.82 -16.51
C ASN A 152 6.73 -10.40 -15.17
N VAL A 153 7.27 -11.37 -14.43
CA VAL A 153 7.86 -11.15 -13.10
C VAL A 153 9.19 -10.40 -13.14
N HIS A 154 9.82 -10.27 -14.31
CA HIS A 154 11.01 -9.43 -14.49
C HIS A 154 10.68 -7.94 -14.39
N GLU A 155 9.44 -7.52 -14.65
CA GLU A 155 9.01 -6.12 -14.47
C GLU A 155 8.75 -5.78 -12.99
N ALA A 156 8.19 -6.72 -12.22
CA ALA A 156 7.93 -6.57 -10.80
C ALA A 156 7.52 -7.92 -10.18
N TYR A 157 7.79 -8.11 -8.90
CA TYR A 157 7.33 -9.29 -8.17
C TYR A 157 5.79 -9.34 -8.13
N THR A 158 5.22 -10.51 -8.39
CA THR A 158 3.77 -10.71 -8.45
C THR A 158 3.32 -11.83 -7.54
N ILE A 159 2.26 -11.55 -6.77
CA ILE A 159 1.56 -12.49 -5.91
C ILE A 159 0.11 -12.63 -6.43
N VAL A 160 -0.36 -13.86 -6.50
CA VAL A 160 -1.78 -14.18 -6.71
C VAL A 160 -2.33 -14.76 -5.41
N ALA A 161 -3.19 -14.00 -4.76
CA ALA A 161 -3.96 -14.44 -3.61
C ALA A 161 -5.27 -15.09 -4.11
N THR A 162 -5.46 -16.36 -3.78
CA THR A 162 -6.60 -17.16 -4.27
C THR A 162 -7.23 -17.99 -3.17
N GLN A 163 -8.44 -18.49 -3.40
CA GLN A 163 -9.09 -19.37 -2.44
C GLN A 163 -8.52 -20.79 -2.56
N ARG A 164 -8.38 -21.49 -1.43
CA ARG A 164 -7.84 -22.85 -1.39
C ARG A 164 -8.56 -23.76 -2.37
N GLY A 165 -7.79 -24.47 -3.20
CA GLY A 165 -8.30 -25.41 -4.19
C GLY A 165 -8.69 -24.79 -5.53
N ALA A 166 -8.68 -23.46 -5.67
CA ALA A 166 -9.11 -22.79 -6.89
C ALA A 166 -8.15 -23.05 -8.07
N ARG A 167 -8.61 -23.75 -9.11
CA ARG A 167 -7.90 -23.93 -10.40
C ARG A 167 -6.41 -24.33 -10.23
N ARG A 168 -6.14 -25.36 -9.42
CA ARG A 168 -4.78 -25.79 -9.02
C ARG A 168 -3.79 -25.94 -10.18
N ASP A 169 -4.22 -26.44 -11.33
CA ASP A 169 -3.32 -26.59 -12.49
C ASP A 169 -2.86 -25.24 -13.03
N PHE A 170 -3.73 -24.23 -13.00
CA PHE A 170 -3.35 -22.87 -13.38
C PHE A 170 -2.45 -22.21 -12.33
N GLN A 171 -2.68 -22.47 -11.04
CA GLN A 171 -1.75 -22.03 -10.00
C GLN A 171 -0.33 -22.56 -10.25
N LYS A 172 -0.20 -23.85 -10.61
CA LYS A 172 1.11 -24.44 -10.98
C LYS A 172 1.73 -23.74 -12.19
N LYS A 173 0.94 -23.43 -13.22
CA LYS A 173 1.42 -22.65 -14.39
C LYS A 173 1.95 -21.28 -14.00
N LEU A 174 1.25 -20.56 -13.13
CA LEU A 174 1.70 -19.26 -12.61
C LEU A 174 3.01 -19.41 -11.82
N ALA A 175 3.10 -20.41 -10.94
CA ALA A 175 4.31 -20.69 -10.19
C ALA A 175 5.51 -21.00 -11.09
N MET A 176 5.32 -21.75 -12.18
CA MET A 176 6.36 -21.99 -13.19
C MET A 176 6.82 -20.70 -13.90
N LYS A 177 5.96 -19.69 -14.01
CA LYS A 177 6.32 -18.34 -14.50
C LYS A 177 6.99 -17.46 -13.42
N GLY A 178 7.21 -17.99 -12.21
CA GLY A 178 7.81 -17.27 -11.08
C GLY A 178 6.83 -16.41 -10.29
N VAL A 179 5.52 -16.51 -10.55
CA VAL A 179 4.48 -15.82 -9.78
C VAL A 179 4.26 -16.56 -8.46
N GLU A 180 4.30 -15.83 -7.34
CA GLU A 180 3.94 -16.43 -6.05
C GLU A 180 2.42 -16.65 -6.01
N VAL A 181 1.98 -17.87 -5.68
CA VAL A 181 0.56 -18.16 -5.49
C VAL A 181 0.32 -18.52 -4.02
N VAL A 182 -0.65 -17.84 -3.42
CA VAL A 182 -0.96 -17.94 -1.99
C VAL A 182 -2.42 -18.31 -1.84
N GLU A 183 -2.66 -19.44 -1.18
CA GLU A 183 -4.02 -19.90 -0.90
C GLU A 183 -4.50 -19.41 0.47
N PHE A 184 -5.73 -18.91 0.49
CA PHE A 184 -6.48 -18.55 1.69
C PHE A 184 -7.70 -19.46 1.80
N ASP A 185 -8.07 -19.91 3.01
CA ASP A 185 -9.28 -20.72 3.20
C ASP A 185 -10.53 -19.97 2.73
N MET A 186 -10.61 -18.69 3.13
CA MET A 186 -11.57 -17.72 2.62
C MET A 186 -10.82 -16.46 2.21
N LEU A 187 -10.69 -16.22 0.90
CA LEU A 187 -10.01 -15.02 0.41
C LEU A 187 -10.85 -13.78 0.71
N ASN A 188 -10.35 -12.92 1.61
CA ASN A 188 -10.96 -11.64 1.96
C ASN A 188 -9.90 -10.55 2.22
N PRO A 189 -10.28 -9.25 2.19
CA PRO A 189 -9.34 -8.15 2.37
C PRO A 189 -8.60 -8.14 3.72
N ARG A 190 -9.24 -8.60 4.80
CA ARG A 190 -8.63 -8.59 6.14
C ARG A 190 -7.45 -9.55 6.21
N ASP A 191 -7.62 -10.76 5.71
CA ASP A 191 -6.57 -11.78 5.77
C ASP A 191 -5.42 -11.45 4.82
N VAL A 192 -5.71 -10.89 3.64
CA VAL A 192 -4.66 -10.37 2.75
C VAL A 192 -3.87 -9.25 3.42
N MET A 193 -4.51 -8.37 4.18
CA MET A 193 -3.80 -7.32 4.92
C MET A 193 -3.01 -7.84 6.12
N SER A 194 -3.48 -8.89 6.79
CA SER A 194 -2.69 -9.60 7.80
C SER A 194 -1.45 -10.23 7.18
N TYR A 195 -1.60 -10.89 6.04
CA TYR A 195 -0.48 -11.43 5.28
C TYR A 195 0.52 -10.34 4.87
N CYS A 196 0.04 -9.19 4.37
CA CYS A 196 0.89 -8.03 4.09
C CYS A 196 1.57 -7.48 5.35
N TYR A 197 0.90 -7.51 6.51
CA TYR A 197 1.53 -7.16 7.78
C TYR A 197 2.71 -8.08 8.08
N ASP A 198 2.51 -9.39 8.02
CA ASP A 198 3.55 -10.39 8.34
C ASP A 198 4.73 -10.33 7.37
N ARG A 199 4.48 -9.91 6.12
CA ARG A 199 5.50 -9.61 5.10
C ARG A 199 6.39 -8.40 5.41
N GLY A 200 6.04 -7.61 6.42
CA GLY A 200 6.77 -6.39 6.75
C GLY A 200 6.30 -5.14 6.00
N TYR A 201 5.27 -5.23 5.17
CA TYR A 201 4.78 -4.08 4.41
C TYR A 201 4.25 -2.98 5.34
N LEU A 202 4.60 -1.73 5.04
CA LEU A 202 4.17 -0.52 5.70
C LEU A 202 2.97 0.11 4.99
N SER A 203 2.96 0.11 3.65
CA SER A 203 1.93 0.75 2.84
C SER A 203 1.42 -0.12 1.70
N VAL A 204 0.10 -0.10 1.49
CA VAL A 204 -0.59 -0.84 0.43
C VAL A 204 -1.52 0.09 -0.33
N LEU A 205 -1.41 0.08 -1.66
CA LEU A 205 -2.31 0.82 -2.55
C LEU A 205 -3.35 -0.13 -3.13
N TRP A 206 -4.62 0.24 -3.04
CA TRP A 206 -5.73 -0.49 -3.63
C TRP A 206 -6.16 0.21 -4.93
N GLU A 207 -5.94 -0.44 -6.06
CA GLU A 207 -6.36 0.01 -7.40
C GLU A 207 -7.39 -0.96 -8.00
N CYS A 208 -8.42 -1.26 -7.23
CA CYS A 208 -9.37 -2.31 -7.54
C CYS A 208 -10.75 -1.77 -7.95
N GLY A 209 -11.51 -2.60 -8.67
CA GLY A 209 -12.89 -2.29 -9.03
C GLY A 209 -13.85 -2.24 -7.84
N GLY A 210 -15.07 -1.72 -8.08
CA GLY A 210 -16.07 -1.41 -7.05
C GLY A 210 -16.39 -2.51 -6.05
N THR A 211 -16.50 -3.76 -6.49
CA THR A 211 -16.80 -4.89 -5.59
C THR A 211 -15.70 -5.10 -4.55
N LEU A 212 -14.43 -5.10 -4.97
CA LEU A 212 -13.31 -5.33 -4.06
C LEU A 212 -13.04 -4.10 -3.19
N SER A 213 -13.22 -2.89 -3.72
CA SER A 213 -13.08 -1.67 -2.93
C SER A 213 -14.16 -1.58 -1.83
N ALA A 214 -15.42 -1.90 -2.15
CA ALA A 214 -16.50 -1.97 -1.17
C ALA A 214 -16.22 -3.02 -0.08
N ALA A 215 -15.72 -4.20 -0.46
CA ALA A 215 -15.31 -5.23 0.50
C ALA A 215 -14.16 -4.76 1.41
N ALA A 216 -13.15 -4.07 0.85
CA ALA A 216 -12.02 -3.56 1.62
C ALA A 216 -12.43 -2.44 2.60
N ILE A 217 -13.33 -1.54 2.18
CA ILE A 217 -13.91 -0.51 3.05
C ILE A 217 -14.72 -1.18 4.17
N SER A 218 -15.59 -2.13 3.83
CA SER A 218 -16.44 -2.85 4.80
C SER A 218 -15.60 -3.63 5.82
N ALA A 219 -14.48 -4.20 5.37
CA ALA A 219 -13.52 -4.89 6.23
C ALA A 219 -12.73 -3.94 7.15
N ARG A 220 -12.89 -2.61 6.98
CA ARG A 220 -12.17 -1.54 7.70
C ARG A 220 -10.66 -1.61 7.51
N VAL A 221 -10.21 -2.00 6.33
CA VAL A 221 -8.78 -2.06 6.00
C VAL A 221 -8.29 -0.88 5.16
N ILE A 222 -9.18 0.04 4.78
CA ILE A 222 -8.84 1.28 4.06
C ILE A 222 -8.71 2.43 5.06
N HIS A 223 -7.58 3.14 5.02
CA HIS A 223 -7.23 4.19 5.98
C HIS A 223 -7.26 5.58 5.35
N LYS A 224 -7.09 5.66 4.02
CA LYS A 224 -7.17 6.89 3.24
C LYS A 224 -7.83 6.61 1.89
N VAL A 225 -8.71 7.49 1.47
CA VAL A 225 -9.27 7.51 0.11
C VAL A 225 -8.62 8.68 -0.65
N ASN A 226 -8.20 8.42 -1.88
CA ASN A 226 -7.51 9.36 -2.77
C ASN A 226 -8.19 9.42 -4.15
#